data_AF-A0A443HMZ1-F1
#
_entry.id   AF-A0A443HMZ1-F1
#
_cell.length_a   1.000
_cell.length_b   1.000
_cell.length_c   1.000
_cell.angle_alpha   90.00
_cell.angle_beta   90.00
_cell.angle_gamma   90.00
#
_symmetry.space_group_name_H-M   'P 1'
#
loop_
_entity.id
_entity.type
_entity.pdbx_description
1 polymer ?
#
loop_
_entity_poly.entity_id
_entity_poly.type
_entity_poly.pdbx_seq_one_letter_code
_entity_poly.pdbx_strand_id
1 'polypeptide(L)'
;MHFACLSFSFLALKGHIDDYKRITNERLEPADSELLITSLLSTLRLIRFEDPGYANNQMVYLLTGEGKEDSAGVIGKYACLLGMLQAEQSLESVWNTLKQHLIPGCNQRLIAASYACVTAFIDTGRLKEAMLCLTEISERASNTLPEISTESRLIHLLIDHHLSDKLFELAGKENCMALLDSQLRTIEMRLGLGWHNAQSCHSMIDDSLHPIGSQPFLTVDGDHVGLHTTQRFVEEIRALGCSNSSSDLGRIAELLDEHEGEDIPLCTQHMGSWDNQFAWMPQRSPIEFSHCLSAPGHNTRIPWDPASLGLVCARLDCQGKPMADEHTLHLLQLGYLCMRPASDIEQSEWISSGHIVAWDRVNGGFVAIFVGKGHGVISSGYLPSSLPSPSRVQAEYRGVSRTSKGTGVISPRRRSKPRTKTMKHWAISANCRGKSGKLAVVERLGTFVGCHDLQQRIDR
;
A
#
# COMPACT_ATOMS: atom_id res chain seq x y z
N MET A 1 -2.02 14.23 21.29
CA MET A 1 -1.42 12.91 20.99
C MET A 1 -1.53 12.51 19.53
N HIS A 2 -2.71 12.31 18.95
CA HIS A 2 -2.87 11.81 17.57
C HIS A 2 -2.03 12.56 16.52
N PHE A 3 -2.04 13.90 16.54
CA PHE A 3 -1.20 14.71 15.65
C PHE A 3 0.32 14.49 15.85
N ALA A 4 0.75 14.23 17.09
CA ALA A 4 2.15 13.89 17.37
C ALA A 4 2.54 12.52 16.80
N CYS A 5 1.60 11.56 16.77
CA CYS A 5 1.79 10.28 16.10
C CYS A 5 1.91 10.44 14.58
N LEU A 6 1.02 11.24 13.97
CA LEU A 6 1.06 11.54 12.54
C LEU A 6 2.32 12.30 12.11
N SER A 7 2.87 13.14 12.98
CA SER A 7 4.16 13.83 12.71
C SER A 7 5.39 13.02 13.14
N PHE A 8 5.19 11.81 13.68
CA PHE A 8 6.24 10.98 14.29
C PHE A 8 7.17 11.74 15.26
N SER A 9 6.62 12.74 15.97
CA SER A 9 7.39 13.68 16.78
C SER A 9 7.59 13.14 18.19
N PHE A 10 8.81 12.68 18.48
CA PHE A 10 9.18 12.17 19.81
C PHE A 10 8.90 13.18 20.92
N LEU A 11 9.33 14.44 20.77
CA LEU A 11 9.18 15.46 21.82
C LEU A 11 7.71 15.80 22.09
N ALA A 12 6.90 15.93 21.04
CA ALA A 12 5.48 16.23 21.17
C ALA A 12 4.72 15.05 21.78
N LEU A 13 5.02 13.83 21.34
CA LEU A 13 4.37 12.63 21.86
C LEU A 13 4.74 12.41 23.33
N LYS A 14 6.03 12.55 23.69
CA LYS A 14 6.50 12.46 25.08
C LYS A 14 5.80 13.49 25.97
N GLY A 15 5.77 14.76 25.57
CA GLY A 15 5.11 15.80 26.34
C GLY A 15 3.62 15.50 26.58
N HIS A 16 2.91 15.03 25.55
CA HIS A 16 1.51 14.65 25.71
C HIS A 16 1.31 13.43 26.62
N ILE A 17 2.17 12.41 26.54
CA ILE A 17 2.10 11.22 27.40
C ILE A 17 2.37 11.62 28.85
N ASP A 18 3.39 12.45 29.10
CA ASP A 18 3.73 12.94 30.44
C ASP A 18 2.59 13.79 31.02
N ASP A 19 1.97 14.66 30.22
CA ASP A 19 0.80 15.45 30.62
C ASP A 19 -0.41 14.58 30.95
N TYR A 20 -0.66 13.54 30.15
CA TYR A 20 -1.76 12.61 30.39
C TYR A 20 -1.56 11.84 31.69
N LYS A 21 -0.36 11.28 31.91
CA LYS A 21 0.01 10.59 33.16
C LYS A 21 -0.09 11.49 34.39
N ARG A 22 0.11 12.80 34.22
CA ARG A 22 -0.04 13.78 35.31
C ARG A 22 -1.51 14.03 35.68
N ILE A 23 -2.42 13.95 34.71
CA ILE A 23 -3.84 14.22 34.91
C ILE A 23 -4.59 12.96 35.37
N THR A 24 -4.23 11.81 34.82
CA THR A 24 -4.87 10.52 35.13
C THR A 24 -3.86 9.39 35.11
N ASN A 25 -4.10 8.39 35.98
CA ASN A 25 -3.39 7.11 35.96
C ASN A 25 -4.17 6.04 35.19
N GLU A 26 -5.32 6.39 34.61
CA GLU A 26 -6.11 5.48 33.80
C GLU A 26 -5.39 5.15 32.49
N ARG A 27 -5.67 3.95 31.98
CA ARG A 27 -5.18 3.53 30.67
C ARG A 27 -6.01 4.22 29.59
N LEU A 28 -5.38 4.43 28.43
CA LEU A 28 -6.12 4.81 27.24
C LEU A 28 -7.10 3.71 26.87
N GLU A 29 -8.30 4.12 26.45
CA GLU A 29 -9.28 3.19 25.90
C GLU A 29 -8.67 2.42 24.71
N PRO A 30 -9.06 1.15 24.49
CA PRO A 30 -8.50 0.33 23.41
C PRO A 30 -8.63 0.97 22.03
N ALA A 31 -9.76 1.64 21.77
CA ALA A 31 -10.02 2.32 20.50
C ALA A 31 -9.07 3.49 20.25
N ASP A 32 -8.79 4.31 21.29
CA ASP A 32 -7.83 5.41 21.19
C ASP A 32 -6.41 4.89 21.01
N SER A 33 -6.05 3.83 21.75
CA SER A 33 -4.75 3.16 21.61
C SER A 33 -4.54 2.62 20.19
N GLU A 34 -5.56 1.96 19.63
CA GLU A 34 -5.52 1.45 18.26
C GLU A 34 -5.33 2.57 17.23
N LEU A 35 -6.03 3.70 17.40
CA LEU A 35 -5.91 4.86 16.53
C LEU A 35 -4.48 5.43 16.56
N LEU A 36 -3.89 5.59 17.76
CA LEU A 36 -2.53 6.10 17.91
C LEU A 36 -1.48 5.15 17.31
N ILE A 37 -1.61 3.85 17.55
CA ILE A 37 -0.69 2.84 17.00
C ILE A 37 -0.81 2.75 15.49
N THR A 38 -2.04 2.76 14.95
CA THR A 38 -2.27 2.76 13.51
C THR A 38 -1.64 4.00 12.86
N SER A 39 -1.76 5.17 13.49
CA SER A 39 -1.16 6.42 13.01
C SER A 39 0.36 6.41 13.06
N LEU A 40 0.95 5.85 14.12
CA LEU A 40 2.41 5.68 14.22
C LEU A 40 2.93 4.70 13.17
N LEU A 41 2.23 3.57 13.01
CA LEU A 41 2.60 2.53 12.06
C LEU A 41 2.54 3.04 10.62
N SER A 42 1.45 3.71 10.23
CA SER A 42 1.32 4.30 8.89
C SER A 42 2.40 5.36 8.62
N THR A 43 2.66 6.22 9.60
CA THR A 43 3.69 7.26 9.48
C THR A 43 5.09 6.65 9.40
N LEU A 44 5.39 5.64 10.21
CA LEU A 44 6.68 4.96 10.18
C LEU A 44 6.90 4.22 8.85
N ARG A 45 5.85 3.62 8.27
CA ARG A 45 5.93 3.01 6.93
C ARG A 45 6.35 4.02 5.89
N LEU A 46 5.73 5.20 5.90
CA LEU A 46 6.10 6.28 5.02
C LEU A 46 7.55 6.73 5.24
N ILE A 47 7.94 6.98 6.49
CA ILE A 47 9.31 7.43 6.82
C ILE A 47 10.34 6.40 6.34
N ARG A 48 10.12 5.10 6.57
CA ARG A 48 11.04 4.04 6.12
C ARG A 48 11.03 3.83 4.62
N PHE A 49 9.92 4.13 3.96
CA PHE A 49 9.85 4.12 2.50
C PHE A 49 10.70 5.24 1.89
N GLU A 50 10.71 6.42 2.52
CA GLU A 50 11.53 7.57 2.09
C GLU A 50 13.01 7.44 2.53
N ASP A 51 13.26 6.96 3.74
CA ASP A 51 14.57 6.77 4.35
C ASP A 51 14.64 5.43 5.09
N PRO A 52 15.10 4.35 4.43
CA PRO A 52 15.22 3.03 5.04
C PRO A 52 16.14 2.98 6.26
N GLY A 53 17.04 3.96 6.41
CA GLY A 53 18.02 4.07 7.49
C GLY A 53 17.59 4.99 8.64
N TYR A 54 16.33 5.45 8.66
CA TYR A 54 15.84 6.41 9.65
C TYR A 54 16.06 5.94 11.09
N ALA A 55 16.80 6.74 11.87
CA ALA A 55 17.08 6.45 13.27
C ALA A 55 15.86 6.70 14.16
N ASN A 56 15.34 5.64 14.79
CA ASN A 56 14.10 5.67 15.57
C ASN A 56 14.31 5.37 17.08
N ASN A 57 15.56 5.30 17.55
CA ASN A 57 15.93 4.92 18.92
C ASN A 57 15.18 5.70 20.02
N GLN A 58 14.91 7.00 19.80
CA GLN A 58 14.16 7.81 20.76
C GLN A 58 12.68 7.41 20.83
N MET A 59 12.10 7.07 19.68
CA MET A 59 10.71 6.62 19.59
C MET A 59 10.55 5.20 20.17
N VAL A 60 11.54 4.32 19.97
CA VAL A 60 11.61 3.01 20.63
C VAL A 60 11.49 3.19 22.13
N TYR A 61 12.39 3.97 22.75
CA TYR A 61 12.39 4.20 24.20
C TYR A 61 11.05 4.71 24.74
N LEU A 62 10.36 5.58 23.99
CA LEU A 62 9.08 6.14 24.39
C LEU A 62 7.94 5.10 24.36
N LEU A 63 7.93 4.23 23.35
CA LEU A 63 6.84 3.30 23.09
C LEU A 63 7.00 1.97 23.84
N THR A 64 8.24 1.53 24.07
CA THR A 64 8.54 0.26 24.73
C THR A 64 8.47 0.30 26.25
N GLY A 65 7.98 1.39 26.85
CA GLY A 65 7.90 1.57 28.30
C GLY A 65 7.29 0.37 29.04
N GLU A 66 7.74 0.13 30.28
CA GLU A 66 7.34 -1.02 31.09
C GLU A 66 5.84 -0.95 31.46
N GLY A 67 5.02 -1.80 30.84
CA GLY A 67 3.60 -1.92 31.14
C GLY A 67 3.03 -3.26 30.69
N LYS A 68 2.31 -3.94 31.58
CA LYS A 68 1.63 -5.23 31.33
C LYS A 68 0.31 -5.04 30.56
N GLU A 69 0.10 -5.93 29.58
CA GLU A 69 -1.14 -6.39 28.92
C GLU A 69 -2.37 -5.46 28.83
N ASP A 70 -2.91 -5.24 27.62
CA ASP A 70 -4.19 -5.86 27.21
C ASP A 70 -4.71 -5.47 25.79
N SER A 71 -5.52 -6.37 25.23
CA SER A 71 -6.30 -6.36 23.97
C SER A 71 -5.61 -6.88 22.69
N ALA A 72 -5.99 -8.11 22.28
CA ALA A 72 -5.44 -8.83 21.13
C ALA A 72 -5.44 -8.05 19.80
N GLY A 73 -6.48 -7.24 19.53
CA GLY A 73 -6.57 -6.46 18.29
C GLY A 73 -5.52 -5.34 18.19
N VAL A 74 -5.23 -4.67 19.32
CA VAL A 74 -4.20 -3.63 19.42
C VAL A 74 -2.81 -4.26 19.38
N ILE A 75 -2.66 -5.47 19.96
CA ILE A 75 -1.39 -6.18 20.04
C ILE A 75 -0.83 -6.52 18.65
N GLY A 76 -1.64 -6.96 17.68
CA GLY A 76 -1.13 -7.29 16.34
C GLY A 76 -0.52 -6.09 15.62
N LYS A 77 -1.20 -4.94 15.65
CA LYS A 77 -0.68 -3.68 15.08
C LYS A 77 0.52 -3.15 15.86
N TYR A 78 0.52 -3.34 17.18
CA TYR A 78 1.64 -2.97 18.03
C TYR A 78 2.88 -3.84 17.74
N ALA A 79 2.71 -5.14 17.55
CA ALA A 79 3.79 -6.05 17.17
C ALA A 79 4.42 -5.65 15.83
N CYS A 80 3.61 -5.30 14.83
CA CYS A 80 4.09 -4.74 13.56
C CYS A 80 4.91 -3.46 13.80
N LEU A 81 4.42 -2.55 14.66
CA LEU A 81 5.12 -1.32 15.01
C LEU A 81 6.46 -1.61 15.70
N LEU A 82 6.51 -2.53 16.65
CA LEU A 82 7.74 -2.94 17.33
C LEU A 82 8.76 -3.58 16.39
N GLY A 83 8.32 -4.45 15.47
CA GLY A 83 9.18 -5.01 14.43
C GLY A 83 9.76 -3.93 13.53
N MET A 84 8.92 -3.00 13.07
CA MET A 84 9.39 -1.87 12.26
C MET A 84 10.33 -0.92 13.01
N LEU A 85 10.17 -0.83 14.33
CA LEU A 85 11.04 -0.07 15.23
C LEU A 85 12.32 -0.84 15.62
N GLN A 86 12.47 -2.10 15.23
CA GLN A 86 13.54 -3.00 15.68
C GLN A 86 13.61 -3.13 17.21
N ALA A 87 12.46 -3.03 17.88
CA ALA A 87 12.33 -3.16 19.32
C ALA A 87 12.24 -4.65 19.73
N GLU A 88 13.31 -5.40 19.48
CA GLU A 88 13.35 -6.86 19.57
C GLU A 88 12.92 -7.41 20.94
N GLN A 89 13.45 -6.84 22.04
CA GLN A 89 13.13 -7.28 23.40
C GLN A 89 11.64 -7.09 23.72
N SER A 90 11.05 -5.98 23.26
CA SER A 90 9.63 -5.71 23.46
C SER A 90 8.77 -6.60 22.59
N LEU A 91 9.20 -6.90 21.36
CA LEU A 91 8.50 -7.84 20.48
C LEU A 91 8.48 -9.26 21.09
N GLU A 92 9.60 -9.71 21.66
CA GLU A 92 9.68 -10.96 22.40
C GLU A 92 8.78 -10.95 23.65
N SER A 93 8.74 -9.85 24.39
CA SER A 93 7.82 -9.72 25.53
C SER A 93 6.36 -9.83 25.09
N VAL A 94 5.98 -9.18 23.99
CA VAL A 94 4.63 -9.26 23.42
C VAL A 94 4.31 -10.69 22.99
N TRP A 95 5.26 -11.36 22.31
CA TRP A 95 5.12 -12.76 21.95
C TRP A 95 4.91 -13.67 23.17
N ASN A 96 5.72 -13.52 24.21
CA ASN A 96 5.62 -14.31 25.43
C ASN A 96 4.26 -14.15 26.12
N THR A 97 3.70 -12.94 26.11
CA THR A 97 2.34 -12.66 26.58
C THR A 97 1.29 -13.33 25.71
N LEU A 98 1.35 -13.17 24.38
CA LEU A 98 0.39 -13.79 23.46
C LEU A 98 0.41 -15.31 23.57
N LYS A 99 1.60 -15.89 23.63
CA LYS A 99 1.84 -17.33 23.77
C LYS A 99 1.11 -17.92 24.96
N GLN A 100 1.06 -17.22 26.11
CA GLN A 100 0.36 -17.71 27.29
C GLN A 100 -1.15 -17.86 27.08
N HIS A 101 -1.71 -17.07 26.17
CA HIS A 101 -3.14 -17.04 25.87
C HIS A 101 -3.53 -17.95 24.69
N LEU A 102 -2.55 -18.51 23.97
CA LEU A 102 -2.80 -19.48 22.90
C LEU A 102 -3.23 -20.83 23.49
N ILE A 103 -4.52 -21.12 23.34
CA ILE A 103 -5.22 -22.36 23.67
C ILE A 103 -5.99 -22.91 22.44
N PRO A 104 -6.29 -24.21 22.38
CA PRO A 104 -7.15 -24.74 21.32
C PRO A 104 -8.51 -24.02 21.27
N GLY A 105 -8.94 -23.58 20.09
CA GLY A 105 -10.19 -22.82 19.92
C GLY A 105 -10.10 -21.33 20.28
N CYS A 106 -8.90 -20.75 20.25
CA CYS A 106 -8.67 -19.32 20.46
C CYS A 106 -9.55 -18.41 19.61
N ASN A 107 -9.81 -17.22 20.13
CA ASN A 107 -10.41 -16.13 19.37
C ASN A 107 -9.54 -15.81 18.14
N GLN A 108 -10.17 -15.67 16.97
CA GLN A 108 -9.57 -15.25 15.71
C GLN A 108 -8.66 -14.02 15.86
N ARG A 109 -9.02 -13.05 16.71
CA ARG A 109 -8.20 -11.85 16.95
C ARG A 109 -6.84 -12.17 17.57
N LEU A 110 -6.76 -13.19 18.43
CA LEU A 110 -5.52 -13.60 19.07
C LEU A 110 -4.62 -14.35 18.08
N ILE A 111 -5.22 -15.17 17.22
CA ILE A 111 -4.51 -15.87 16.13
C ILE A 111 -3.91 -14.85 15.15
N ALA A 112 -4.70 -13.88 14.68
CA ALA A 112 -4.23 -12.81 13.82
C ALA A 112 -3.10 -11.98 14.46
N ALA A 113 -3.22 -11.67 15.76
CA ALA A 113 -2.15 -10.98 16.49
C ALA A 113 -0.86 -11.80 16.58
N SER A 114 -0.98 -13.12 16.72
CA SER A 114 0.16 -14.04 16.76
C SER A 114 0.87 -14.11 15.40
N TYR A 115 0.11 -14.17 14.29
CA TYR A 115 0.69 -14.11 12.94
C TYR A 115 1.29 -12.74 12.62
N ALA A 116 0.74 -11.65 13.16
CA ALA A 116 1.35 -10.32 13.06
C ALA A 116 2.72 -10.27 13.78
N CYS A 117 2.87 -10.93 14.94
CA CYS A 117 4.18 -11.11 15.59
C CYS A 117 5.16 -11.91 14.73
N VAL A 118 4.72 -13.05 14.15
CA VAL A 118 5.55 -13.86 13.24
C VAL A 118 6.02 -13.01 12.06
N THR A 119 5.11 -12.27 11.44
CA THR A 119 5.42 -11.36 10.33
C THR A 119 6.45 -10.31 10.73
N ALA A 120 6.31 -9.72 11.93
CA ALA A 120 7.26 -8.75 12.46
C ALA A 120 8.66 -9.36 12.72
N PHE A 121 8.76 -10.63 13.13
CA PHE A 121 10.04 -11.33 13.24
C PHE A 121 10.68 -11.56 11.86
N ILE A 122 9.89 -11.90 10.84
CA ILE A 122 10.41 -12.05 9.47
C ILE A 122 10.90 -10.70 8.94
N ASP A 123 10.11 -9.64 9.10
CA ASP A 123 10.46 -8.27 8.66
C ASP A 123 11.76 -7.74 9.31
N THR A 124 12.12 -8.26 10.49
CA THR A 124 13.37 -7.91 11.20
C THR A 124 14.55 -8.83 10.85
N GLY A 125 14.37 -9.79 9.95
CA GLY A 125 15.38 -10.77 9.55
C GLY A 125 15.56 -11.93 10.54
N ARG A 126 14.68 -12.04 11.55
CA ARG A 126 14.72 -13.06 12.62
C ARG A 126 13.91 -14.29 12.24
N LEU A 127 14.32 -14.93 11.14
CA LEU A 127 13.62 -16.08 10.56
C LEU A 127 13.53 -17.28 11.52
N LYS A 128 14.58 -17.52 12.32
CA LYS A 128 14.61 -18.66 13.26
C LYS A 128 13.53 -18.50 14.33
N GLU A 129 13.39 -17.30 14.86
CA GLU A 129 12.40 -16.96 15.87
C GLU A 129 10.99 -16.96 15.30
N ALA A 130 10.79 -16.46 14.08
CA ALA A 130 9.52 -16.58 13.37
C ALA A 130 9.07 -18.04 13.23
N MET A 131 9.99 -18.93 12.86
CA MET A 131 9.69 -20.37 12.74
C MET A 131 9.43 -21.04 14.08
N LEU A 132 10.13 -20.65 15.13
CA LEU A 132 9.86 -21.12 16.48
C LEU A 132 8.46 -20.68 16.93
N CYS A 133 8.08 -19.42 16.68
CA CYS A 133 6.74 -18.92 16.98
C CYS A 133 5.66 -19.69 16.22
N LEU A 134 5.83 -19.94 14.91
CA LEU A 134 4.88 -20.76 14.12
C LEU A 134 4.76 -22.18 14.65
N THR A 135 5.88 -22.80 15.05
CA THR A 135 5.87 -24.13 15.66
C THR A 135 5.06 -24.13 16.95
N GLU A 136 5.29 -23.13 17.81
CA GLU A 136 4.56 -22.97 19.08
C GLU A 136 3.06 -22.68 18.88
N ILE A 137 2.67 -21.93 17.83
CA ILE A 137 1.27 -21.74 17.45
C ILE A 137 0.67 -23.09 17.08
N SER A 138 1.34 -23.84 16.21
CA SER A 138 0.86 -25.14 15.74
C SER A 138 0.66 -26.12 16.89
N GLU A 139 1.68 -26.29 17.75
CA GLU A 139 1.62 -27.18 18.93
C GLU A 139 0.44 -26.83 19.86
N ARG A 140 0.19 -25.54 20.09
CA ARG A 140 -0.89 -25.06 20.97
C ARG A 140 -2.27 -25.10 20.33
N ALA A 141 -2.34 -25.09 19.00
CA ALA A 141 -3.57 -25.21 18.22
C ALA A 141 -3.76 -26.64 17.68
N SER A 142 -3.40 -27.65 18.47
CA SER A 142 -3.61 -29.07 18.16
C SER A 142 -2.85 -29.56 16.91
N ASN A 143 -1.61 -29.13 16.74
CA ASN A 143 -0.73 -29.41 15.58
C ASN A 143 -1.32 -28.92 14.25
N THR A 144 -1.94 -27.73 14.27
CA THR A 144 -2.48 -27.07 13.08
C THR A 144 -2.19 -25.58 13.12
N LEU A 145 -2.07 -24.93 11.97
CA LEU A 145 -2.04 -23.46 11.88
C LEU A 145 -3.43 -22.95 11.50
N PRO A 146 -4.25 -22.54 12.47
CA PRO A 146 -5.61 -22.11 12.19
C PRO A 146 -5.62 -20.87 11.31
N GLU A 147 -6.49 -20.85 10.29
CA GLU A 147 -6.72 -19.72 9.40
C GLU A 147 -5.48 -19.19 8.64
N ILE A 148 -4.39 -19.96 8.59
CA ILE A 148 -3.15 -19.53 7.92
C ILE A 148 -3.37 -19.17 6.45
N SER A 149 -4.34 -19.81 5.78
CA SER A 149 -4.73 -19.55 4.39
C SER A 149 -5.25 -18.12 4.14
N THR A 150 -5.65 -17.41 5.20
CA THR A 150 -6.12 -16.02 5.14
C THR A 150 -4.99 -14.99 5.26
N GLU A 151 -3.81 -15.41 5.73
CA GLU A 151 -2.65 -14.55 5.97
C GLU A 151 -1.73 -14.50 4.75
N SER A 152 -2.24 -13.98 3.63
CA SER A 152 -1.52 -13.95 2.33
C SER A 152 -0.12 -13.37 2.42
N ARG A 153 0.05 -12.25 3.16
CA ARG A 153 1.36 -11.61 3.35
C ARG A 153 2.36 -12.54 4.05
N LEU A 154 1.94 -13.23 5.10
CA LEU A 154 2.80 -14.16 5.83
C LEU A 154 3.21 -15.33 4.94
N ILE A 155 2.25 -15.87 4.17
CA ILE A 155 2.52 -16.95 3.22
C ILE A 155 3.56 -16.54 2.18
N HIS A 156 3.39 -15.37 1.55
CA HIS A 156 4.35 -14.85 0.57
C HIS A 156 5.75 -14.69 1.16
N LEU A 157 5.86 -14.10 2.35
CA LEU A 157 7.14 -13.95 3.04
C LEU A 157 7.82 -15.31 3.32
N LEU A 158 7.05 -16.31 3.73
CA LEU A 158 7.59 -17.65 3.99
C LEU A 158 8.04 -18.35 2.69
N ILE A 159 7.30 -18.18 1.60
CA ILE A 159 7.67 -18.72 0.28
C ILE A 159 8.95 -18.06 -0.25
N ASP A 160 9.05 -16.73 -0.15
CA ASP A 160 10.23 -15.97 -0.58
C ASP A 160 11.50 -16.37 0.17
N HIS A 161 11.34 -16.81 1.42
CA HIS A 161 12.44 -17.34 2.24
C HIS A 161 12.66 -18.85 2.09
N HIS A 162 12.01 -19.52 1.14
CA HIS A 162 12.09 -20.96 0.91
C HIS A 162 11.69 -21.81 2.12
N LEU A 163 10.71 -21.35 2.91
CA LEU A 163 10.20 -22.01 4.12
C LEU A 163 8.86 -22.73 3.89
N SER A 164 8.48 -22.94 2.62
CA SER A 164 7.22 -23.58 2.22
C SER A 164 7.07 -24.98 2.83
N ASP A 165 8.12 -25.80 2.79
CA ASP A 165 8.06 -27.19 3.25
C ASP A 165 7.69 -27.28 4.73
N LYS A 166 8.28 -26.39 5.54
CA LYS A 166 8.01 -26.33 6.97
C LYS A 166 6.64 -25.74 7.27
N LEU A 167 6.18 -24.78 6.47
CA LEU A 167 4.82 -24.24 6.56
C LEU A 167 3.78 -25.34 6.34
N PHE A 168 3.94 -26.17 5.30
CA PHE A 168 3.01 -27.27 5.01
C PHE A 168 3.03 -28.35 6.10
N GLU A 169 4.20 -28.63 6.69
CA GLU A 169 4.32 -29.53 7.83
C GLU A 169 3.52 -29.01 9.05
N LEU A 170 3.65 -27.72 9.36
CA LEU A 170 3.04 -27.11 10.54
C LEU A 170 1.54 -26.81 10.40
N ALA A 171 1.06 -26.57 9.17
CA ALA A 171 -0.33 -26.18 8.93
C ALA A 171 -1.34 -27.28 9.33
N GLY A 172 -0.92 -28.54 9.29
CA GLY A 172 -1.81 -29.69 9.46
C GLY A 172 -2.64 -29.95 8.19
N LYS A 173 -3.23 -31.14 8.08
CA LYS A 173 -3.81 -31.65 6.82
C LYS A 173 -4.92 -30.77 6.24
N GLU A 174 -5.84 -30.29 7.08
CA GLU A 174 -6.99 -29.48 6.63
C GLU A 174 -6.56 -28.07 6.20
N ASN A 175 -5.78 -27.36 7.02
CA ASN A 175 -5.30 -26.03 6.65
C ASN A 175 -4.26 -26.08 5.52
N CYS A 176 -3.53 -27.18 5.35
CA CYS A 176 -2.65 -27.39 4.20
C CYS A 176 -3.46 -27.41 2.89
N MET A 177 -4.60 -28.10 2.85
CA MET A 177 -5.49 -28.06 1.68
C MET A 177 -6.04 -26.65 1.44
N ALA A 178 -6.47 -25.95 2.50
CA ALA A 178 -6.94 -24.57 2.38
C ALA A 178 -5.83 -23.60 1.92
N LEU A 179 -4.59 -23.84 2.32
CA LEU A 179 -3.42 -23.07 1.91
C LEU A 179 -3.11 -23.29 0.43
N LEU A 180 -3.08 -24.55 -0.02
CA LEU A 180 -2.90 -24.90 -1.43
C LEU A 180 -4.01 -24.33 -2.30
N ASP A 181 -5.28 -24.44 -1.87
CA ASP A 181 -6.42 -23.85 -2.57
C ASP A 181 -6.27 -22.32 -2.67
N SER A 182 -5.87 -21.65 -1.59
CA SER A 182 -5.61 -20.21 -1.58
C SER A 182 -4.50 -19.81 -2.56
N GLN A 183 -3.37 -20.54 -2.57
CA GLN A 183 -2.26 -20.27 -3.48
C GLN A 183 -2.63 -20.56 -4.95
N LEU A 184 -3.34 -21.64 -5.21
CA LEU A 184 -3.84 -21.96 -6.55
C LEU A 184 -4.77 -20.87 -7.06
N ARG A 185 -5.70 -20.38 -6.22
CA ARG A 185 -6.55 -19.24 -6.56
C ARG A 185 -5.72 -18.00 -6.91
N THR A 186 -4.68 -17.67 -6.15
CA THR A 186 -3.81 -16.53 -6.47
C THR A 186 -3.13 -16.71 -7.84
N ILE A 187 -2.66 -17.92 -8.16
CA ILE A 187 -2.06 -18.22 -9.46
C ILE A 187 -3.11 -18.11 -10.58
N GLU A 188 -4.27 -18.74 -10.41
CA GLU A 188 -5.39 -18.69 -11.36
C GLU A 188 -5.79 -17.25 -11.66
N MET A 189 -5.97 -16.43 -10.63
CA MET A 189 -6.32 -15.03 -10.73
C MET A 189 -5.30 -14.21 -11.53
N ARG A 190 -4.00 -14.45 -11.30
CA ARG A 190 -2.91 -13.81 -12.07
C ARG A 190 -2.77 -14.34 -13.50
N LEU A 191 -3.39 -15.47 -13.80
CA LEU A 191 -3.54 -16.01 -15.15
C LEU A 191 -4.87 -15.59 -15.81
N GLY A 192 -5.76 -14.90 -15.08
CA GLY A 192 -7.11 -14.54 -15.56
C GLY A 192 -8.07 -15.72 -15.64
N LEU A 193 -7.83 -16.75 -14.83
CA LEU A 193 -8.58 -18.01 -14.77
C LEU A 193 -9.39 -18.12 -13.48
N GLY A 194 -10.48 -18.86 -13.53
CA GLY A 194 -11.26 -19.23 -12.35
C GLY A 194 -11.62 -20.71 -12.36
N TRP A 195 -11.59 -21.35 -11.18
CA TRP A 195 -12.08 -22.71 -11.02
C TRP A 195 -13.60 -22.76 -10.77
N HIS A 196 -14.32 -23.53 -11.58
CA HIS A 196 -15.75 -23.77 -11.43
C HIS A 196 -16.03 -25.15 -10.81
N ASN A 197 -16.39 -25.16 -9.53
CA ASN A 197 -16.67 -26.38 -8.75
C ASN A 197 -17.76 -27.25 -9.38
N ALA A 198 -18.83 -26.65 -9.93
CA ALA A 198 -19.98 -27.40 -10.46
C ALA A 198 -19.62 -28.21 -11.71
N GLN A 199 -18.71 -27.69 -12.53
CA GLN A 199 -18.31 -28.27 -13.81
C GLN A 199 -16.94 -28.97 -13.72
N SER A 200 -16.23 -28.82 -12.59
CA SER A 200 -14.86 -29.33 -12.38
C SER A 200 -13.88 -28.91 -13.49
N CYS A 201 -13.94 -27.64 -13.89
CA CYS A 201 -13.12 -27.09 -14.97
C CYS A 201 -12.66 -25.66 -14.67
N HIS A 202 -11.61 -25.23 -15.35
CA HIS A 202 -11.24 -23.81 -15.40
C HIS A 202 -12.03 -23.10 -16.50
N SER A 203 -12.40 -21.85 -16.24
CA SER A 203 -12.94 -20.92 -17.21
C SER A 203 -12.15 -19.61 -17.16
N MET A 204 -12.43 -18.72 -18.11
CA MET A 204 -12.05 -17.32 -17.93
C MET A 204 -12.91 -16.71 -16.83
N ILE A 205 -12.35 -15.76 -16.08
CA ILE A 205 -13.07 -15.15 -14.96
C ILE A 205 -14.27 -14.35 -15.46
N ASP A 206 -14.12 -13.66 -16.59
CA ASP A 206 -15.17 -12.82 -17.20
C ASP A 206 -16.14 -13.63 -18.10
N ASP A 207 -15.84 -14.89 -18.40
CA ASP A 207 -16.69 -15.77 -19.22
C ASP A 207 -16.86 -17.15 -18.56
N SER A 208 -17.84 -17.22 -17.66
CA SER A 208 -18.21 -18.44 -16.92
C SER A 208 -18.92 -19.51 -17.78
N LEU A 209 -19.19 -19.23 -19.06
CA LEU A 209 -19.97 -20.12 -19.92
C LEU A 209 -19.10 -21.07 -20.76
N HIS A 210 -17.80 -20.80 -20.89
CA HIS A 210 -16.91 -21.56 -21.75
C HIS A 210 -15.78 -22.25 -20.95
N PRO A 211 -15.93 -23.55 -20.63
CA PRO A 211 -14.86 -24.29 -19.98
C PRO A 211 -13.64 -24.39 -20.90
N ILE A 212 -12.46 -24.08 -20.36
CA ILE A 212 -11.16 -24.20 -21.04
C ILE A 212 -10.77 -25.68 -21.04
N GLY A 213 -11.51 -26.48 -21.81
CA GLY A 213 -11.38 -27.94 -21.76
C GLY A 213 -10.23 -28.50 -22.60
N SER A 214 -9.81 -27.81 -23.66
CA SER A 214 -8.83 -28.37 -24.61
C SER A 214 -8.09 -27.37 -25.51
N GLN A 215 -8.40 -26.07 -25.43
CA GLN A 215 -7.61 -25.06 -26.14
C GLN A 215 -6.31 -24.79 -25.38
N PRO A 216 -5.16 -24.74 -26.08
CA PRO A 216 -3.91 -24.32 -25.47
C PRO A 216 -4.01 -22.85 -25.05
N PHE A 217 -3.44 -22.51 -23.89
CA PHE A 217 -3.39 -21.13 -23.36
C PHE A 217 -2.75 -20.13 -24.32
N LEU A 218 -1.87 -20.64 -25.19
CA LEU A 218 -1.19 -19.92 -26.25
C LEU A 218 -1.54 -20.62 -27.56
N THR A 219 -2.35 -19.97 -28.40
CA THR A 219 -2.55 -20.43 -29.78
C THR A 219 -1.45 -19.85 -30.68
N VAL A 220 -1.20 -20.51 -31.81
CA VAL A 220 -0.24 -20.03 -32.82
C VAL A 220 -0.65 -18.67 -33.38
N ASP A 221 -1.94 -18.34 -33.31
CA ASP A 221 -2.53 -17.10 -33.78
C ASP A 221 -2.38 -15.95 -32.77
N GLY A 222 -1.83 -16.22 -31.58
CA GLY A 222 -1.65 -15.22 -30.52
C GLY A 222 -2.93 -14.96 -29.71
N ASP A 223 -3.99 -15.74 -29.90
CA ASP A 223 -5.15 -15.69 -29.03
C ASP A 223 -4.77 -16.29 -27.66
N HIS A 224 -4.97 -15.49 -26.63
CA HIS A 224 -4.57 -15.79 -25.27
C HIS A 224 -5.79 -15.91 -24.37
N VAL A 225 -6.06 -17.12 -23.89
CA VAL A 225 -7.17 -17.37 -22.97
C VAL A 225 -6.82 -16.80 -21.59
N GLY A 226 -7.59 -15.83 -21.10
CA GLY A 226 -7.48 -15.24 -19.76
C GLY A 226 -6.48 -14.09 -19.62
N LEU A 227 -5.50 -13.95 -20.53
CA LEU A 227 -4.43 -12.95 -20.38
C LEU A 227 -4.91 -11.50 -20.59
N HIS A 228 -6.00 -11.27 -21.32
CA HIS A 228 -6.53 -9.91 -21.54
C HIS A 228 -7.64 -9.52 -20.55
N THR A 229 -7.84 -10.28 -19.48
CA THR A 229 -8.90 -9.97 -18.51
C THR A 229 -8.52 -8.77 -17.63
N THR A 230 -9.48 -7.88 -17.38
CA THR A 230 -9.32 -6.77 -16.42
C THR A 230 -8.95 -7.31 -15.03
N GLN A 231 -9.44 -8.48 -14.66
CA GLN A 231 -9.15 -9.09 -13.38
C GLN A 231 -7.68 -9.46 -13.22
N ARG A 232 -7.08 -10.10 -14.23
CA ARG A 232 -5.62 -10.35 -14.24
C ARG A 232 -4.84 -9.06 -14.06
N PHE A 233 -5.24 -8.01 -14.78
CA PHE A 233 -4.57 -6.72 -14.72
C PHE A 233 -4.58 -6.12 -13.31
N VAL A 234 -5.74 -6.10 -12.66
CA VAL A 234 -5.90 -5.62 -11.27
C VAL A 234 -5.07 -6.45 -10.29
N GLU A 235 -5.03 -7.77 -10.46
CA GLU A 235 -4.26 -8.67 -9.59
C GLU A 235 -2.76 -8.51 -9.75
N GLU A 236 -2.27 -8.26 -10.97
CA GLU A 236 -0.86 -7.97 -11.19
C GLU A 236 -0.46 -6.63 -10.56
N ILE A 237 -1.33 -5.61 -10.60
CA ILE A 237 -1.12 -4.35 -9.86
C ILE A 237 -1.06 -4.60 -8.35
N ARG A 238 -1.96 -5.41 -7.79
CA ARG A 238 -1.95 -5.75 -6.35
C ARG A 238 -0.67 -6.46 -5.95
N ALA A 239 -0.18 -7.38 -6.80
CA ALA A 239 1.03 -8.14 -6.53
C ALA A 239 2.31 -7.29 -6.64
N LEU A 240 2.40 -6.42 -7.66
CA LEU A 240 3.66 -5.75 -8.01
C LEU A 240 3.69 -4.25 -7.68
N GLY A 241 2.56 -3.60 -7.42
CA GLY A 241 2.46 -2.14 -7.32
C GLY A 241 3.25 -1.52 -6.17
N CYS A 242 3.50 -2.29 -5.10
CA CYS A 242 4.33 -1.88 -3.97
C CYS A 242 5.81 -2.26 -4.14
N SER A 243 6.19 -2.99 -5.20
CA SER A 243 7.57 -3.43 -5.43
C SER A 243 8.50 -2.25 -5.67
N ASN A 244 9.74 -2.34 -5.16
CA ASN A 244 10.82 -1.39 -5.44
C ASN A 244 11.64 -1.76 -6.69
N SER A 245 11.35 -2.91 -7.31
CA SER A 245 12.03 -3.32 -8.54
C SER A 245 11.45 -2.59 -9.75
N SER A 246 12.32 -1.97 -10.54
CA SER A 246 11.90 -1.34 -11.79
C SER A 246 11.37 -2.34 -12.81
N SER A 247 11.82 -3.61 -12.77
CA SER A 247 11.28 -4.66 -13.66
C SER A 247 9.84 -5.01 -13.32
N ASP A 248 9.51 -5.07 -12.03
CA ASP A 248 8.18 -5.45 -11.56
C ASP A 248 7.17 -4.35 -11.90
N LEU A 249 7.56 -3.10 -11.67
CA LEU A 249 6.76 -1.94 -12.09
C LEU A 249 6.67 -1.83 -13.62
N GLY A 250 7.74 -2.22 -14.32
CA GLY A 250 7.75 -2.30 -15.78
C GLY A 250 6.71 -3.26 -16.34
N ARG A 251 6.47 -4.39 -15.67
CA ARG A 251 5.38 -5.32 -16.05
C ARG A 251 4.00 -4.66 -15.94
N ILE A 252 3.77 -3.85 -14.91
CA ILE A 252 2.51 -3.09 -14.79
C ILE A 252 2.41 -2.07 -15.93
N ALA A 253 3.52 -1.41 -16.28
CA ALA A 253 3.57 -0.46 -17.39
C ALA A 253 3.28 -1.11 -18.75
N GLU A 254 3.77 -2.32 -18.99
CA GLU A 254 3.44 -3.13 -20.17
C GLU A 254 1.95 -3.48 -20.22
N LEU A 255 1.36 -3.91 -19.09
CA LEU A 255 -0.08 -4.18 -19.00
C LEU A 255 -0.93 -2.93 -19.22
N LEU A 256 -0.48 -1.76 -18.75
CA LEU A 256 -1.16 -0.49 -19.03
C LEU A 256 -1.18 -0.16 -20.52
N ASP A 257 -0.11 -0.49 -21.25
CA ASP A 257 -0.05 -0.30 -22.71
C ASP A 257 -0.95 -1.35 -23.42
N GLU A 258 -1.05 -2.59 -22.91
CA GLU A 258 -1.96 -3.64 -23.43
C GLU A 258 -3.44 -3.27 -23.29
N HIS A 259 -3.81 -2.60 -22.20
CA HIS A 259 -5.19 -2.18 -21.90
C HIS A 259 -5.48 -0.73 -22.34
N GLU A 260 -4.59 -0.08 -23.10
CA GLU A 260 -4.80 1.29 -23.58
C GLU A 260 -6.01 1.36 -24.52
N GLY A 261 -6.97 2.23 -24.19
CA GLY A 261 -8.21 2.42 -24.96
C GLY A 261 -9.40 1.61 -24.45
N GLU A 262 -9.22 0.75 -23.45
CA GLU A 262 -10.33 0.08 -22.76
C GLU A 262 -11.01 1.00 -21.75
N ASP A 263 -12.33 0.85 -21.58
CA ASP A 263 -13.10 1.49 -20.52
C ASP A 263 -13.48 0.48 -19.43
N ILE A 264 -12.75 0.50 -18.31
CA ILE A 264 -13.00 -0.40 -17.19
C ILE A 264 -14.04 0.22 -16.25
N PRO A 265 -15.29 -0.29 -16.21
CA PRO A 265 -16.33 0.29 -15.36
C PRO A 265 -16.02 0.09 -13.87
N LEU A 266 -16.23 1.14 -13.07
CA LEU A 266 -16.07 1.10 -11.62
C LEU A 266 -17.43 0.96 -10.94
N CYS A 267 -17.55 -0.01 -10.03
CA CYS A 267 -18.79 -0.24 -9.30
C CYS A 267 -19.01 0.85 -8.23
N THR A 268 -20.10 1.60 -8.38
CA THR A 268 -20.49 2.69 -7.49
C THR A 268 -21.45 2.26 -6.38
N GLN A 269 -21.55 0.96 -6.07
CA GLN A 269 -22.59 0.37 -5.20
C GLN A 269 -22.63 0.94 -3.75
N HIS A 270 -21.61 1.70 -3.32
CA HIS A 270 -21.57 2.37 -2.01
C HIS A 270 -21.55 3.90 -2.08
N MET A 271 -21.64 4.48 -3.28
CA MET A 271 -21.76 5.92 -3.49
C MET A 271 -23.22 6.24 -3.84
N GLY A 272 -24.03 6.45 -2.81
CA GLY A 272 -25.48 6.67 -2.96
C GLY A 272 -25.83 7.70 -4.04
N SER A 273 -26.80 7.36 -4.89
CA SER A 273 -27.48 8.20 -5.89
C SER A 273 -26.63 9.29 -6.58
N TRP A 274 -25.42 8.97 -7.03
CA TRP A 274 -24.78 9.85 -8.01
C TRP A 274 -25.38 9.51 -9.36
N ASP A 275 -25.95 10.51 -10.04
CA ASP A 275 -26.48 10.41 -11.41
C ASP A 275 -25.37 10.09 -12.44
N ASN A 276 -24.19 9.66 -12.02
CA ASN A 276 -23.00 9.45 -12.84
C ASN A 276 -22.41 8.05 -12.63
N GLN A 277 -22.08 7.41 -13.75
CA GLN A 277 -21.22 6.23 -13.79
C GLN A 277 -19.77 6.66 -13.91
N PHE A 278 -18.86 5.81 -13.43
CA PHE A 278 -17.43 6.03 -13.53
C PHE A 278 -16.76 4.87 -14.25
N ALA A 279 -15.75 5.19 -15.05
CA ALA A 279 -14.86 4.21 -15.64
C ALA A 279 -13.41 4.65 -15.47
N TRP A 280 -12.55 3.68 -15.22
CA TRP A 280 -11.11 3.82 -15.31
C TRP A 280 -10.70 3.60 -16.76
N MET A 281 -9.97 4.55 -17.32
CA MET A 281 -9.31 4.45 -18.63
C MET A 281 -7.83 4.14 -18.38
N PRO A 282 -7.36 2.89 -18.55
CA PRO A 282 -5.96 2.54 -18.36
C PRO A 282 -5.08 3.35 -19.29
N GLN A 283 -4.06 3.96 -18.71
CA GLN A 283 -3.06 4.67 -19.49
C GLN A 283 -1.78 4.81 -18.67
N ARG A 284 -0.66 4.60 -19.32
CA ARG A 284 0.65 4.84 -18.72
C ARG A 284 0.97 6.33 -18.65
N SER A 285 1.45 6.76 -17.49
CA SER A 285 1.92 8.13 -17.23
C SER A 285 1.01 9.23 -17.79
N PRO A 286 -0.31 9.22 -17.47
CA PRO A 286 -1.27 10.20 -17.98
C PRO A 286 -0.81 11.65 -17.77
N ILE A 287 -0.13 11.92 -16.65
CA ILE A 287 0.49 13.20 -16.37
C ILE A 287 1.98 13.12 -16.63
N GLU A 288 2.43 13.95 -17.56
CA GLU A 288 3.84 14.24 -17.78
C GLU A 288 4.23 15.54 -17.10
N PHE A 289 5.51 15.71 -16.78
CA PHE A 289 6.01 16.97 -16.23
C PHE A 289 6.89 17.68 -17.24
N SER A 290 6.84 19.01 -17.30
CA SER A 290 7.61 19.81 -18.28
C SER A 290 9.12 19.60 -18.25
N HIS A 291 9.64 18.97 -17.20
CA HIS A 291 11.05 18.67 -17.00
C HIS A 291 11.37 17.17 -17.10
N CYS A 292 10.35 16.33 -17.36
CA CYS A 292 10.42 14.88 -17.51
C CYS A 292 9.33 14.43 -18.51
N LEU A 293 9.58 14.75 -19.77
CA LEU A 293 8.77 14.26 -20.89
C LEU A 293 9.21 12.83 -21.20
N SER A 294 8.24 11.92 -21.32
CA SER A 294 8.52 10.55 -21.74
C SER A 294 8.78 10.54 -23.24
N ALA A 295 9.75 9.75 -23.70
CA ALA A 295 9.89 9.51 -25.13
C ALA A 295 8.71 8.66 -25.62
N PRO A 296 8.09 8.97 -26.79
CA PRO A 296 7.03 8.15 -27.34
C PRO A 296 7.58 6.76 -27.71
N GLY A 297 7.01 5.73 -27.10
CA GLY A 297 7.39 4.33 -27.28
C GLY A 297 8.53 3.89 -26.35
N HIS A 298 8.30 2.79 -25.63
CA HIS A 298 9.35 2.18 -24.82
C HIS A 298 10.24 1.29 -25.71
N ASN A 299 11.53 1.62 -25.81
CA ASN A 299 12.52 0.70 -26.34
C ASN A 299 12.95 -0.24 -25.19
N THR A 300 12.65 -1.54 -25.31
CA THR A 300 12.98 -2.60 -24.33
C THR A 300 14.46 -2.70 -23.97
N ARG A 301 15.34 -2.04 -24.73
CA ARG A 301 16.78 -1.95 -24.45
C ARG A 301 17.16 -0.86 -23.43
N ILE A 302 16.24 0.04 -23.10
CA ILE A 302 16.46 1.16 -22.18
C ILE A 302 15.93 0.75 -20.80
N PRO A 303 16.68 0.96 -19.71
CA PRO A 303 16.15 0.73 -18.36
C PRO A 303 14.94 1.63 -18.09
N TRP A 304 13.92 1.07 -17.44
CA TRP A 304 12.75 1.82 -16.97
C TRP A 304 13.16 3.04 -16.14
N ASP A 305 12.80 4.23 -16.60
CA ASP A 305 12.96 5.46 -15.84
C ASP A 305 11.69 5.78 -15.03
N PRO A 306 11.79 6.46 -13.87
CA PRO A 306 10.65 6.74 -13.01
C PRO A 306 9.49 7.48 -13.70
N ALA A 307 9.76 8.33 -14.69
CA ALA A 307 8.72 9.05 -15.41
C ALA A 307 8.00 8.13 -16.41
N SER A 308 8.73 7.25 -17.11
CA SER A 308 8.14 6.22 -17.98
C SER A 308 7.30 5.19 -17.21
N LEU A 309 7.62 4.96 -15.94
CA LEU A 309 6.82 4.13 -15.03
C LEU A 309 5.64 4.88 -14.43
N GLY A 310 5.51 6.19 -14.62
CA GLY A 310 4.42 6.98 -14.04
C GLY A 310 4.55 7.18 -12.53
N LEU A 311 5.76 7.15 -11.98
CA LEU A 311 5.99 7.36 -10.56
C LEU A 311 5.92 8.85 -10.19
N VAL A 312 5.01 9.19 -9.28
CA VAL A 312 4.80 10.57 -8.82
C VAL A 312 4.67 10.66 -7.31
N CYS A 313 4.99 11.84 -6.77
CA CYS A 313 4.81 12.17 -5.37
C CYS A 313 3.78 13.30 -5.24
N ALA A 314 2.80 13.15 -4.35
CA ALA A 314 1.83 14.20 -4.05
C ALA A 314 1.96 14.63 -2.58
N ARG A 315 1.87 15.93 -2.29
CA ARG A 315 1.95 16.52 -0.94
C ARG A 315 0.85 17.53 -0.73
N LEU A 316 0.30 17.61 0.48
CA LEU A 316 -0.72 18.63 0.73
C LEU A 316 -0.16 20.04 0.56
N ASP A 317 -0.93 20.89 -0.09
CA ASP A 317 -0.66 22.29 -0.33
C ASP A 317 -1.60 23.18 0.49
N CYS A 318 -1.05 24.26 1.05
CA CYS A 318 -1.84 25.40 1.50
C CYS A 318 -1.32 26.67 0.81
N GLN A 319 -2.10 27.18 -0.15
CA GLN A 319 -1.83 28.44 -0.85
C GLN A 319 -0.54 28.42 -1.70
N GLY A 320 -0.25 27.31 -2.38
CA GLY A 320 0.91 27.18 -3.24
C GLY A 320 2.23 26.86 -2.54
N LYS A 321 2.17 26.51 -1.25
CA LYS A 321 3.29 25.99 -0.46
C LYS A 321 2.97 24.60 0.09
N PRO A 322 3.79 23.58 -0.22
CA PRO A 322 3.65 22.27 0.39
C PRO A 322 3.73 22.41 1.91
N MET A 323 2.79 21.80 2.61
CA MET A 323 2.78 21.79 4.07
C MET A 323 3.93 20.93 4.58
N ALA A 324 4.78 21.52 5.43
CA ALA A 324 6.01 20.87 5.89
C ALA A 324 5.76 19.60 6.73
N ASP A 325 4.59 19.48 7.35
CA ASP A 325 4.24 18.42 8.30
C ASP A 325 3.23 17.41 7.71
N GLU A 326 2.86 17.52 6.43
CA GLU A 326 1.93 16.58 5.80
C GLU A 326 2.63 15.50 4.97
N HIS A 327 2.08 14.29 5.03
CA HIS A 327 2.61 13.10 4.38
C HIS A 327 2.69 13.23 2.85
N THR A 328 3.78 12.75 2.28
CA THR A 328 3.89 12.52 0.84
C THR A 328 3.15 11.24 0.46
N LEU A 329 2.30 11.28 -0.54
CA LEU A 329 1.80 10.08 -1.22
C LEU A 329 2.79 9.67 -2.30
N HIS A 330 3.21 8.41 -2.28
CA HIS A 330 4.06 7.81 -3.32
C HIS A 330 3.19 6.96 -4.23
N LEU A 331 3.11 7.35 -5.49
CA LEU A 331 2.05 6.91 -6.38
C LEU A 331 2.61 6.33 -7.67
N LEU A 332 1.97 5.28 -8.15
CA LEU A 332 2.09 4.77 -9.52
C LEU A 332 0.85 5.21 -10.29
N GLN A 333 1.02 6.02 -11.34
CA GLN A 333 -0.11 6.43 -12.18
C GLN A 333 -0.59 5.26 -13.03
N LEU A 334 -1.91 5.03 -13.04
CA LEU A 334 -2.54 3.89 -13.73
C LEU A 334 -3.55 4.31 -14.80
N GLY A 335 -3.79 5.61 -14.99
CA GLY A 335 -4.67 6.13 -16.02
C GLY A 335 -5.62 7.20 -15.51
N TYR A 336 -6.74 7.36 -16.19
CA TYR A 336 -7.72 8.41 -15.91
C TYR A 336 -9.02 7.88 -15.35
N LEU A 337 -9.70 8.73 -14.59
CA LEU A 337 -11.08 8.49 -14.20
C LEU A 337 -12.00 9.33 -15.10
N CYS A 338 -12.87 8.65 -15.81
CA CYS A 338 -13.93 9.27 -16.60
C CYS A 338 -15.28 9.09 -15.90
N MET A 339 -16.22 9.97 -16.24
CA MET A 339 -17.61 9.88 -15.78
C MET A 339 -18.57 10.13 -16.92
N ARG A 340 -19.76 9.54 -16.84
CA ARG A 340 -20.89 9.84 -17.73
C ARG A 340 -22.21 9.81 -16.96
N PRO A 341 -23.25 10.53 -17.40
CA PRO A 341 -24.57 10.44 -16.77
C PRO A 341 -25.12 9.00 -16.83
N ALA A 342 -25.64 8.52 -15.71
CA ALA A 342 -26.23 7.19 -15.57
C ALA A 342 -27.57 7.05 -16.31
N SER A 343 -28.23 8.17 -16.60
CA SER A 343 -29.53 8.23 -17.27
C SER A 343 -29.47 7.97 -18.78
N ASP A 344 -28.29 7.97 -19.40
CA ASP A 344 -28.15 7.98 -20.86
C ASP A 344 -26.94 7.14 -21.33
N ILE A 345 -27.03 5.83 -21.04
CA ILE A 345 -25.96 4.83 -21.10
C ILE A 345 -25.43 4.59 -22.53
N GLU A 346 -26.30 4.71 -23.54
CA GLU A 346 -25.97 4.32 -24.93
C GLU A 346 -25.51 5.49 -25.80
N GLN A 347 -25.72 6.75 -25.37
CA GLN A 347 -25.44 7.95 -26.18
C GLN A 347 -24.45 8.93 -25.54
N SER A 348 -24.15 8.78 -24.25
CA SER A 348 -23.23 9.69 -23.56
C SER A 348 -21.77 9.24 -23.68
N GLU A 349 -20.95 10.10 -24.29
CA GLU A 349 -19.49 9.95 -24.33
C GLU A 349 -18.89 10.06 -22.91
N TRP A 350 -17.82 9.30 -22.67
CA TRP A 350 -17.05 9.40 -21.42
C TRP A 350 -16.39 10.77 -21.29
N ILE A 351 -16.67 11.48 -20.20
CA ILE A 351 -16.09 12.80 -19.93
C ILE A 351 -15.01 12.66 -18.86
N SER A 352 -13.83 13.23 -19.11
CA SER A 352 -12.75 13.27 -18.11
C SER A 352 -13.22 13.97 -16.83
N SER A 353 -13.10 13.28 -15.70
CA SER A 353 -13.41 13.86 -14.39
C SER A 353 -12.33 14.83 -13.90
N GLY A 354 -11.19 14.90 -14.61
CA GLY A 354 -9.99 15.58 -14.15
C GLY A 354 -9.24 14.86 -13.02
N HIS A 355 -9.57 13.59 -12.74
CA HIS A 355 -8.83 12.75 -11.81
C HIS A 355 -8.01 11.70 -12.55
N ILE A 356 -6.87 11.35 -11.97
CA ILE A 356 -6.14 10.14 -12.32
C ILE A 356 -6.50 9.00 -11.36
N VAL A 357 -6.43 7.77 -11.86
CA VAL A 357 -6.39 6.56 -11.06
C VAL A 357 -4.92 6.25 -10.80
N ALA A 358 -4.57 6.02 -9.54
CA ALA A 358 -3.21 5.71 -9.13
C ALA A 358 -3.18 4.63 -8.04
N TRP A 359 -2.04 3.97 -7.88
CA TRP A 359 -1.77 3.03 -6.80
C TRP A 359 -0.89 3.69 -5.73
N ASP A 360 -1.35 3.70 -4.48
CA ASP A 360 -0.55 4.09 -3.32
C ASP A 360 0.46 2.98 -3.02
N ARG A 361 1.73 3.24 -3.35
CA ARG A 361 2.82 2.27 -3.22
C ARG A 361 3.21 1.97 -1.77
N VAL A 362 2.83 2.83 -0.82
CA VAL A 362 3.13 2.65 0.60
C VAL A 362 2.04 1.82 1.28
N ASN A 363 0.78 2.08 0.94
CA ASN A 363 -0.37 1.45 1.60
C ASN A 363 -1.01 0.31 0.80
N GLY A 364 -0.67 0.14 -0.48
CA GLY A 364 -1.16 -0.94 -1.32
C GLY A 364 -2.65 -0.83 -1.67
N GLY A 365 -3.04 0.23 -2.37
CA GLY A 365 -4.43 0.39 -2.79
C GLY A 365 -4.65 1.44 -3.86
N PHE A 366 -5.78 1.33 -4.56
CA PHE A 366 -6.23 2.30 -5.56
C PHE A 366 -6.69 3.59 -4.90
N VAL A 367 -6.27 4.72 -5.49
CA VAL A 367 -6.68 6.07 -5.10
C VAL A 367 -7.02 6.88 -6.35
N ALA A 368 -8.06 7.70 -6.27
CA ALA A 368 -8.34 8.72 -7.28
C ALA A 368 -7.83 10.08 -6.80
N ILE A 369 -7.11 10.79 -7.67
CA ILE A 369 -6.43 12.04 -7.37
C ILE A 369 -6.86 13.07 -8.40
N PHE A 370 -7.56 14.13 -7.96
CA PHE A 370 -7.90 15.23 -8.85
C PHE A 370 -6.62 15.96 -9.27
N VAL A 371 -6.43 16.24 -10.55
CA VAL A 371 -5.26 16.95 -11.08
C VAL A 371 -5.63 18.15 -11.93
N GLY A 372 -6.93 18.35 -12.16
CA GLY A 372 -7.48 19.45 -12.94
C GLY A 372 -8.12 18.98 -14.25
N LYS A 373 -8.85 19.89 -14.91
CA LYS A 373 -9.45 19.64 -16.22
C LYS A 373 -8.39 19.85 -17.32
N GLY A 374 -7.56 18.86 -17.58
CA GLY A 374 -6.59 18.91 -18.67
C GLY A 374 -5.66 17.69 -18.71
N HIS A 375 -5.46 17.16 -19.91
CA HIS A 375 -4.45 16.13 -20.20
C HIS A 375 -3.08 16.78 -20.47
N GLY A 376 -2.00 16.07 -20.18
CA GLY A 376 -0.65 16.42 -20.66
C GLY A 376 0.27 17.05 -19.62
N VAL A 377 1.16 17.91 -20.11
CA VAL A 377 2.35 18.36 -19.38
C VAL A 377 2.00 19.34 -18.26
N ILE A 378 2.16 18.91 -17.02
CA ILE A 378 2.00 19.74 -15.81
C ILE A 378 3.36 20.31 -15.39
N SER A 379 3.38 21.54 -14.88
CA SER A 379 4.58 22.09 -14.26
C SER A 379 4.83 21.41 -12.92
N SER A 380 6.06 20.93 -12.66
CA SER A 380 6.38 20.37 -11.34
C SER A 380 6.16 21.43 -10.25
N GLY A 381 5.46 21.04 -9.18
CA GLY A 381 5.37 21.86 -7.97
C GLY A 381 6.74 22.06 -7.29
N TYR A 382 6.77 22.81 -6.19
CA TYR A 382 7.99 23.09 -5.43
C TYR A 382 8.77 21.81 -5.09
N LEU A 383 9.96 21.65 -5.67
CA LEU A 383 10.94 20.63 -5.30
C LEU A 383 11.65 21.07 -4.01
N PRO A 384 11.61 20.28 -2.93
CA PRO A 384 12.51 20.48 -1.80
C PRO A 384 13.95 20.29 -2.28
N SER A 385 14.79 21.30 -2.07
CA SER A 385 16.20 21.31 -2.47
C SER A 385 17.09 20.30 -1.72
N SER A 386 16.53 19.34 -0.98
CA SER A 386 17.27 18.42 -0.11
C SER A 386 16.67 17.01 0.06
N LEU A 387 15.80 16.52 -0.84
CA LEU A 387 15.44 15.10 -0.82
C LEU A 387 16.59 14.29 -1.43
N PRO A 388 17.16 13.31 -0.71
CA PRO A 388 17.93 12.26 -1.36
C PRO A 388 17.04 11.66 -2.44
N SER A 389 17.59 11.43 -3.64
CA SER A 389 16.96 10.50 -4.57
C SER A 389 16.68 9.21 -3.79
N PRO A 390 15.51 8.56 -3.91
CA PRO A 390 15.35 7.21 -3.40
C PRO A 390 16.43 6.37 -4.10
N SER A 391 17.48 6.06 -3.33
CA SER A 391 18.75 5.51 -3.80
C SER A 391 18.44 4.26 -4.62
N ARG A 392 18.72 4.21 -5.92
CA ARG A 392 20.07 4.08 -6.48
C ARG A 392 20.98 3.35 -5.50
N VAL A 393 20.83 2.03 -5.47
CA VAL A 393 21.91 1.13 -5.05
C VAL A 393 23.15 1.52 -5.86
N GLN A 394 24.13 2.14 -5.21
CA GLN A 394 25.49 2.20 -5.75
C GLN A 394 26.48 1.80 -4.68
N ALA A 395 27.28 0.81 -5.08
CA ALA A 395 28.41 0.26 -4.39
C ALA A 395 29.41 1.35 -3.97
N GLU A 396 30.05 1.05 -2.85
CA GLU A 396 31.13 1.73 -2.17
C GLU A 396 32.25 2.23 -3.10
N TYR A 397 32.61 3.53 -3.02
CA TYR A 397 33.96 4.01 -3.27
C TYR A 397 34.24 5.28 -2.44
N ARG A 398 35.28 5.22 -1.60
CA ARG A 398 35.79 6.31 -0.75
C ARG A 398 36.37 7.46 -1.58
N GLY A 399 36.09 8.70 -1.15
CA GLY A 399 36.83 9.90 -1.54
C GLY A 399 36.48 11.10 -0.65
N VAL A 400 37.50 11.68 -0.01
CA VAL A 400 37.46 12.72 1.04
C VAL A 400 37.27 14.14 0.44
N SER A 401 36.51 15.04 1.11
CA SER A 401 36.97 16.38 1.58
C SER A 401 35.88 17.47 1.77
N ARG A 402 35.76 17.93 3.04
CA ARG A 402 35.70 19.30 3.64
C ARG A 402 34.78 20.44 3.12
N THR A 403 33.97 20.92 4.10
CA THR A 403 33.70 22.34 4.55
C THR A 403 33.02 23.32 3.57
N SER A 404 32.11 24.26 3.92
CA SER A 404 31.98 25.10 5.13
C SER A 404 30.61 25.83 5.23
N LYS A 405 30.16 26.05 6.48
CA LYS A 405 29.36 27.13 7.13
C LYS A 405 28.69 28.27 6.31
N GLY A 406 27.48 28.66 6.76
CA GLY A 406 26.91 30.01 6.62
C GLY A 406 25.50 30.15 7.24
N THR A 407 25.31 31.12 8.15
CA THR A 407 24.22 31.28 9.15
C THR A 407 23.22 32.42 8.87
N GLY A 408 21.98 32.29 9.40
CA GLY A 408 21.15 33.40 9.96
C GLY A 408 20.21 34.16 8.98
N VAL A 409 19.07 34.80 9.31
CA VAL A 409 18.35 35.18 10.56
C VAL A 409 16.88 35.60 10.23
N ILE A 410 15.93 35.16 11.07
CA ILE A 410 14.68 35.73 11.67
C ILE A 410 13.73 36.73 10.93
N SER A 411 12.42 36.43 11.09
CA SER A 411 11.13 37.06 10.71
C SER A 411 10.82 38.51 11.16
N PRO A 412 9.64 39.08 10.78
CA PRO A 412 8.54 39.19 11.77
C PRO A 412 7.07 39.04 11.28
N ARG A 413 6.19 38.84 12.27
CA ARG A 413 4.71 38.65 12.30
C ARG A 413 3.85 39.80 11.73
N ARG A 414 2.62 39.51 11.24
CA ARG A 414 1.33 39.84 11.92
C ARG A 414 0.03 39.46 11.19
N ARG A 415 -0.93 39.04 12.04
CA ARG A 415 -2.40 39.24 12.06
C ARG A 415 -3.32 38.36 11.19
N SER A 416 -4.13 37.60 11.94
CA SER A 416 -5.26 36.75 11.59
C SER A 416 -6.56 37.52 11.36
N LYS A 417 -7.44 36.98 10.51
CA LYS A 417 -8.91 37.05 10.56
C LYS A 417 -9.50 35.90 9.70
N PRO A 418 -10.79 35.55 9.86
CA PRO A 418 -11.27 34.19 10.06
C PRO A 418 -11.40 33.38 8.76
N ARG A 419 -11.07 32.09 8.81
CA ARG A 419 -11.20 31.17 7.67
C ARG A 419 -12.50 30.37 7.78
N THR A 420 -13.37 30.61 6.81
CA THR A 420 -14.43 29.72 6.33
C THR A 420 -13.87 28.33 6.02
N LYS A 421 -14.72 27.30 6.12
CA LYS A 421 -14.41 25.87 5.86
C LYS A 421 -13.39 25.71 4.72
N THR A 422 -12.14 25.38 5.08
CA THR A 422 -11.03 25.22 4.14
C THR A 422 -11.08 23.84 3.48
N MET A 423 -11.33 23.82 2.17
CA MET A 423 -10.96 22.73 1.27
C MET A 423 -9.44 22.51 1.33
N LYS A 424 -9.01 21.26 1.44
CA LYS A 424 -7.59 20.88 1.43
C LYS A 424 -7.14 20.67 -0.01
N HIS A 425 -6.03 21.28 -0.42
CA HIS A 425 -5.48 21.22 -1.78
C HIS A 425 -4.18 20.39 -1.73
N TRP A 426 -3.75 19.70 -2.78
CA TRP A 426 -2.42 19.05 -2.82
C TRP A 426 -1.58 19.56 -3.99
N ALA A 427 -0.26 19.65 -3.81
CA ALA A 427 0.74 19.85 -4.85
C ALA A 427 1.33 18.50 -5.29
N ILE A 428 1.54 18.31 -6.59
CA ILE A 428 2.16 17.10 -7.15
C ILE A 428 3.55 17.47 -7.71
N SER A 429 4.53 16.61 -7.47
CA SER A 429 5.89 16.75 -8.00
C SER A 429 6.38 15.41 -8.54
N ALA A 430 7.00 15.43 -9.72
CA ALA A 430 7.88 14.35 -10.18
C ALA A 430 9.32 14.60 -9.72
N ASN A 431 10.05 13.53 -9.43
CA ASN A 431 11.42 13.59 -8.95
C ASN A 431 12.39 13.81 -10.13
N CYS A 432 12.41 15.04 -10.66
CA CYS A 432 13.26 15.44 -11.78
C CYS A 432 13.93 16.79 -11.51
N ARG A 433 15.22 16.93 -11.83
CA ARG A 433 15.97 18.18 -11.62
C ARG A 433 15.43 19.29 -12.53
N GLY A 434 14.77 20.32 -11.98
CA GLY A 434 14.31 21.46 -12.77
C GLY A 434 13.43 22.45 -12.01
N LYS A 435 13.35 23.71 -12.48
CA LYS A 435 12.79 24.87 -11.77
C LYS A 435 11.25 24.98 -11.87
N SER A 436 10.68 25.68 -10.88
CA SER A 436 9.26 25.91 -10.55
C SER A 436 8.31 26.40 -11.66
N GLY A 437 7.10 25.84 -11.68
CA GLY A 437 5.89 26.37 -12.35
C GLY A 437 4.60 26.02 -11.59
N LYS A 438 3.43 26.48 -12.08
CA LYS A 438 2.14 26.57 -11.34
C LYS A 438 1.55 25.23 -10.86
N LEU A 439 0.82 25.30 -9.74
CA LEU A 439 0.25 24.19 -8.97
C LEU A 439 -1.00 23.55 -9.58
N ALA A 440 -1.05 22.21 -9.55
CA ALA A 440 -2.28 21.42 -9.60
C ALA A 440 -3.00 21.45 -8.25
N VAL A 441 -4.33 21.30 -8.27
CA VAL A 441 -5.22 21.22 -7.09
C VAL A 441 -5.75 19.79 -7.02
N VAL A 442 -5.85 19.21 -5.81
CA VAL A 442 -6.14 17.78 -5.62
C VAL A 442 -7.23 17.57 -4.57
N GLU A 443 -8.12 16.61 -4.83
CA GLU A 443 -9.19 16.08 -3.98
C GLU A 443 -9.10 14.54 -4.01
N ARG A 444 -9.38 13.86 -2.87
CA ARG A 444 -9.34 12.40 -2.74
C ARG A 444 -10.78 11.87 -2.73
N LEU A 445 -11.18 11.15 -3.78
CA LEU A 445 -12.54 10.61 -3.92
C LEU A 445 -12.80 9.30 -3.15
N GLY A 446 -11.77 8.68 -2.57
CA GLY A 446 -11.90 7.44 -1.77
C GLY A 446 -10.96 6.34 -2.24
N THR A 447 -11.07 5.16 -1.61
CA THR A 447 -10.47 3.89 -2.05
C THR A 447 -11.51 3.12 -2.85
N PHE A 448 -11.17 2.73 -4.09
CA PHE A 448 -12.04 1.96 -4.95
C PHE A 448 -11.71 0.47 -4.84
N VAL A 449 -12.76 -0.34 -4.82
CA VAL A 449 -12.70 -1.80 -4.88
C VAL A 449 -13.31 -2.20 -6.23
N GLY A 450 -12.60 -3.01 -7.00
CA GLY A 450 -13.05 -3.43 -8.34
C GLY A 450 -14.41 -4.14 -8.29
N CYS A 451 -15.18 -4.07 -9.38
CA CYS A 451 -16.55 -4.55 -9.46
C CYS A 451 -16.79 -5.99 -8.98
N HIS A 452 -15.79 -6.86 -9.06
CA HIS A 452 -15.95 -8.29 -8.75
C HIS A 452 -15.83 -8.65 -7.26
N ASP A 453 -15.27 -7.77 -6.43
CA ASP A 453 -15.05 -8.00 -4.98
C ASP A 453 -16.35 -7.94 -4.17
N LEU A 454 -17.42 -7.34 -4.72
CA LEU A 454 -18.74 -7.27 -4.06
C LEU A 454 -19.55 -8.56 -4.22
N GLN A 455 -19.37 -9.31 -5.31
CA GLN A 455 -20.11 -10.56 -5.49
C GLN A 455 -19.60 -11.65 -4.52
N GLN A 456 -18.29 -11.74 -4.28
CA GLN A 456 -17.73 -12.76 -3.36
C GLN A 456 -17.96 -12.45 -1.87
N ARG A 457 -18.26 -11.20 -1.50
CA ARG A 457 -18.63 -10.82 -0.12
C ARG A 457 -20.13 -10.90 0.18
N ILE A 458 -20.97 -11.02 -0.84
CA ILE A 458 -22.42 -11.22 -0.69
C ILE A 458 -22.76 -12.72 -0.59
N ASP A 459 -21.88 -13.60 -1.10
CA ASP A 459 -22.06 -15.06 -1.09
C ASP A 459 -21.27 -15.82 0.02
N ARG A 460 -20.79 -15.12 1.06
CA ARG A 460 -20.27 -15.70 2.31
C ARG A 460 -20.97 -15.07 3.50
#